data_AF-A0A7V5U8E6-F1
#
_entry.id   AF-A0A7V5U8E6-F1
#
_cell.length_a   1.000
_cell.length_b   1.000
_cell.length_c   1.000
_cell.angle_alpha   90.00
_cell.angle_beta   90.00
_cell.angle_gamma   90.00
#
_symmetry.space_group_name_H-M   'P 1'
#
loop_
_entity.id
_entity.type
_entity.pdbx_description
1 polymer ?
#
loop_
_entity_poly.entity_id
_entity_poly.type
_entity_poly.pdbx_seq_one_letter_code
_entity_poly.pdbx_strand_id
1 'polypeptide(L)'
;MKIHKSGAKYSAIVGIGENLKKLIRETGEEYLLLNRGVNSVVPVNLTEVVKNMDFNSPAIQIYPPNSGALNLKNAINEEYFHGKADTDLITVSGGSMSALDQIFTMLDVDKIMLPSFYWGAYANVCRIRNKEFDVYHTLEELEERLSELKNTAIVICDPNNPVGNKLSDGEVLEVIRTLSEHGISVIYDSPYRRVFYDEDDEMYIRLMNLKDVLIVESFSKCVGLSGQRVGFVWSNDPEFIQEFNLRILYVNNGVNGFAQQLVYQLLTSPEGKKAVREFKEKTRQDIRKNIEYLRERGILAEEFYQNSEPWGIFAIANKSYDELMEKKIGSVPLDFFTRDEKEKAKNYARICVSVPHEKLREFFSRF
;
A
#
# COMPACT_ATOMS: atom_id res chain seq x y z
N MET A 1 5.44 1.37 -36.53
CA MET A 1 4.23 1.14 -35.70
C MET A 1 3.83 2.47 -35.06
N LYS A 2 2.56 2.88 -35.13
CA LYS A 2 2.06 4.03 -34.35
C LYS A 2 1.50 3.50 -33.03
N ILE A 3 1.87 4.09 -31.90
CA ILE A 3 1.38 3.69 -30.56
C ILE A 3 0.84 4.91 -29.81
N HIS A 4 -0.12 4.70 -28.92
CA HIS A 4 -0.53 5.72 -27.95
C HIS A 4 0.50 5.79 -26.83
N LYS A 5 1.12 6.96 -26.63
CA LYS A 5 2.01 7.19 -25.50
C LYS A 5 1.16 7.42 -24.25
N SER A 6 1.44 6.70 -23.18
CA SER A 6 0.64 6.74 -21.95
C SER A 6 0.75 8.03 -21.13
N GLY A 7 1.72 8.91 -21.43
CA GLY A 7 2.00 10.10 -20.61
C GLY A 7 2.55 9.80 -19.20
N ALA A 8 2.66 8.53 -18.82
CA ALA A 8 3.20 8.12 -17.53
C ALA A 8 4.69 8.43 -17.44
N LYS A 9 5.14 8.87 -16.26
CA LYS A 9 6.56 9.11 -15.99
C LYS A 9 7.18 7.87 -15.36
N TYR A 10 8.40 7.55 -15.76
CA TYR A 10 9.17 6.51 -15.08
C TYR A 10 9.35 6.88 -13.61
N SER A 11 9.23 5.90 -12.71
CA SER A 11 9.25 6.15 -11.28
C SER A 11 10.63 6.62 -10.82
N ALA A 12 10.70 7.77 -10.16
CA ALA A 12 11.93 8.30 -9.57
C ALA A 12 12.58 7.29 -8.61
N ILE A 13 11.75 6.52 -7.88
CA ILE A 13 12.19 5.42 -7.00
C ILE A 13 13.06 4.40 -7.75
N VAL A 14 12.65 4.04 -8.97
CA VAL A 14 13.33 3.02 -9.76
C VAL A 14 14.63 3.57 -10.32
N GLY A 15 14.61 4.79 -10.87
CA GLY A 15 15.82 5.47 -11.35
C GLY A 15 16.87 5.65 -10.25
N ILE A 16 16.47 6.10 -9.07
CA ILE A 16 17.35 6.19 -7.88
C ILE A 16 17.90 4.82 -7.51
N GLY A 17 17.05 3.78 -7.53
CA GLY A 17 17.46 2.42 -7.23
C GLY A 17 18.48 1.84 -8.22
N GLU A 18 18.38 2.19 -9.50
CA GLU A 18 19.36 1.81 -10.52
C GLU A 18 20.68 2.55 -10.33
N ASN A 19 20.62 3.84 -10.01
CA ASN A 19 21.81 4.65 -9.70
C ASN A 19 22.57 4.10 -8.47
N LEU A 20 21.87 3.81 -7.38
CA LEU A 20 22.47 3.23 -6.17
C LEU A 20 23.14 1.87 -6.46
N LYS A 21 22.50 1.00 -7.24
CA LYS A 21 23.10 -0.27 -7.67
C LYS A 21 24.34 -0.08 -8.56
N LYS A 22 24.37 0.98 -9.37
CA LYS A 22 25.54 1.33 -10.17
C LYS A 22 26.68 1.79 -9.25
N LEU A 23 26.42 2.72 -8.33
CA LEU A 23 27.40 3.21 -7.36
C LEU A 23 28.00 2.10 -6.50
N ILE A 24 27.17 1.19 -5.96
CA ILE A 24 27.64 0.02 -5.19
C ILE A 24 28.63 -0.83 -6.03
N ARG A 25 28.31 -1.09 -7.30
CA ARG A 25 29.16 -1.88 -8.19
C ARG A 25 30.47 -1.18 -8.54
N GLU A 26 30.45 0.13 -8.74
CA GLU A 26 31.63 0.90 -9.18
C GLU A 26 32.58 1.22 -8.02
N THR A 27 32.03 1.50 -6.84
CA THR A 27 32.82 1.95 -5.67
C THR A 27 33.17 0.81 -4.72
N GLY A 28 32.39 -0.29 -4.73
CA GLY A 28 32.46 -1.34 -3.71
C GLY A 28 31.95 -0.92 -2.33
N GLU A 29 31.42 0.30 -2.20
CA GLU A 29 30.93 0.82 -0.93
C GLU A 29 29.51 0.33 -0.63
N GLU A 30 29.22 0.23 0.66
CA GLU A 30 27.88 -0.13 1.12
C GLU A 30 26.97 1.10 1.21
N TYR A 31 25.75 0.96 0.70
CA TYR A 31 24.68 1.95 0.79
C TYR A 31 23.47 1.36 1.52
N LEU A 32 22.85 2.15 2.39
CA LEU A 32 21.58 1.80 3.03
C LEU A 32 20.42 2.18 2.10
N LEU A 33 19.75 1.18 1.52
CA LEU A 33 18.76 1.38 0.46
C LEU A 33 17.34 1.67 0.99
N LEU A 34 17.10 2.88 1.50
CA LEU A 34 15.78 3.28 2.03
C LEU A 34 14.86 3.88 0.96
N ASN A 35 15.29 3.94 -0.30
CA ASN A 35 14.49 4.45 -1.41
C ASN A 35 13.37 3.48 -1.84
N ARG A 36 13.41 2.20 -1.43
CA ARG A 36 12.44 1.18 -1.81
C ARG A 36 11.39 1.00 -0.72
N GLY A 37 10.12 0.95 -1.11
CA GLY A 37 9.02 0.63 -0.19
C GLY A 37 8.84 -0.86 0.01
N VAL A 38 9.83 -1.54 0.60
CA VAL A 38 9.79 -2.99 0.88
C VAL A 38 10.10 -3.21 2.35
N ASN A 39 9.44 -4.19 2.98
CA ASN A 39 9.79 -4.61 4.34
C ASN A 39 11.09 -5.41 4.27
N SER A 40 12.16 -4.86 4.84
CA SER A 40 13.52 -5.42 4.75
C SER A 40 14.13 -5.74 6.12
N VAL A 41 13.33 -5.71 7.18
CA VAL A 41 13.75 -6.11 8.54
C VAL A 41 14.10 -7.61 8.59
N VAL A 42 13.17 -8.45 8.15
CA VAL A 42 13.30 -9.91 8.16
C VAL A 42 12.42 -10.49 7.05
N PRO A 43 12.83 -11.55 6.33
CA PRO A 43 11.93 -12.25 5.42
C PRO A 43 10.89 -13.08 6.19
N VAL A 44 9.70 -13.26 5.61
CA VAL A 44 8.76 -14.27 6.11
C VAL A 44 9.34 -15.67 5.90
N ASN A 45 9.37 -16.49 6.94
CA ASN A 45 9.93 -17.84 6.86
C ASN A 45 8.91 -18.82 6.28
N LEU A 46 9.12 -19.24 5.03
CA LEU A 46 8.21 -20.14 4.32
C LEU A 46 8.56 -21.62 4.47
N THR A 47 9.66 -21.96 5.14
CA THR A 47 10.25 -23.32 5.13
C THR A 47 9.27 -24.40 5.57
N GLU A 48 8.55 -24.17 6.66
CA GLU A 48 7.54 -25.12 7.15
C GLU A 48 6.20 -24.96 6.42
N VAL A 49 5.87 -23.74 5.98
CA VAL A 49 4.62 -23.44 5.27
C VAL A 49 4.52 -24.20 3.95
N VAL A 50 5.60 -24.26 3.17
CA VAL A 50 5.60 -24.93 1.86
C VAL A 50 5.48 -26.44 1.96
N LYS A 51 5.78 -27.06 3.11
CA LYS A 51 5.61 -28.51 3.31
C LYS A 51 4.14 -28.92 3.33
N ASN A 52 3.26 -28.00 3.68
CA ASN A 52 1.80 -28.22 3.69
C ASN A 52 1.15 -28.00 2.32
N MET A 53 1.93 -27.64 1.29
CA MET A 53 1.41 -27.37 -0.05
C MET A 53 1.49 -28.61 -0.94
N ASP A 54 0.37 -28.95 -1.59
CA ASP A 54 0.34 -29.96 -2.66
C ASP A 54 0.53 -29.31 -4.03
N PHE A 55 1.78 -29.35 -4.52
CA PHE A 55 2.18 -28.82 -5.83
C PHE A 55 1.55 -29.55 -7.02
N ASN A 56 0.94 -30.73 -6.81
CA ASN A 56 0.24 -31.49 -7.84
C ASN A 56 -1.28 -31.31 -7.79
N SER A 57 -1.78 -30.45 -6.92
CA SER A 57 -3.21 -30.16 -6.84
C SER A 57 -3.71 -29.34 -8.03
N PRO A 58 -4.97 -29.53 -8.46
CA PRO A 58 -5.63 -28.66 -9.43
C PRO A 58 -5.62 -27.18 -9.03
N ALA A 59 -5.65 -26.88 -7.72
CA ALA A 59 -5.61 -25.52 -7.21
C ALA A 59 -4.32 -24.75 -7.55
N ILE A 60 -3.23 -25.48 -7.88
CA ILE A 60 -1.95 -24.91 -8.29
C ILE A 60 -1.73 -25.06 -9.80
N GLN A 61 -2.13 -26.20 -10.39
CA GLN A 61 -1.79 -26.54 -11.78
C GLN A 61 -2.83 -26.11 -12.83
N ILE A 62 -4.03 -25.71 -12.41
CA ILE A 62 -5.12 -25.29 -13.32
C ILE A 62 -5.45 -23.82 -13.10
N TYR A 63 -6.01 -23.18 -14.13
CA TYR A 63 -6.51 -21.80 -14.04
C TYR A 63 -7.44 -21.64 -12.82
N PRO A 64 -7.17 -20.68 -11.93
CA PRO A 64 -8.05 -20.40 -10.82
C PRO A 64 -9.30 -19.64 -11.29
N PRO A 65 -10.37 -19.59 -10.47
CA PRO A 65 -11.49 -18.71 -10.74
C PRO A 65 -11.03 -17.25 -10.90
N ASN A 66 -11.68 -16.50 -11.78
CA ASN A 66 -11.36 -15.09 -12.03
C ASN A 66 -11.50 -14.22 -10.77
N SER A 67 -12.46 -14.52 -9.90
CA SER A 67 -12.65 -13.84 -8.62
C SER A 67 -11.66 -14.26 -7.52
N GLY A 68 -10.85 -15.29 -7.77
CA GLY A 68 -10.00 -15.95 -6.78
C GLY A 68 -10.58 -17.24 -6.21
N ALA A 69 -9.71 -18.04 -5.60
CA ALA A 69 -10.07 -19.32 -4.99
C ALA A 69 -10.96 -19.12 -3.76
N LEU A 70 -12.04 -19.90 -3.66
CA LEU A 70 -13.03 -19.78 -2.58
C LEU A 70 -12.41 -19.94 -1.19
N ASN A 71 -11.47 -20.87 -1.02
CA ASN A 71 -10.79 -21.07 0.26
C ASN A 71 -10.00 -19.84 0.72
N LEU A 72 -9.33 -19.15 -0.21
CA LEU A 72 -8.65 -17.90 0.09
C LEU A 72 -9.64 -16.77 0.39
N LYS A 73 -10.73 -16.65 -0.37
CA LYS A 73 -11.79 -15.67 -0.09
C LYS A 73 -12.40 -15.87 1.30
N ASN A 74 -12.66 -17.11 1.71
CA ASN A 74 -13.13 -17.43 3.06
C ASN A 74 -12.09 -17.03 4.12
N ALA A 75 -10.80 -17.35 3.91
CA ALA A 75 -9.75 -16.96 4.84
C ALA A 75 -9.61 -15.43 4.97
N ILE A 76 -9.81 -14.69 3.87
CA ILE A 76 -9.85 -13.21 3.90
C ILE A 76 -11.06 -12.73 4.72
N ASN A 77 -12.23 -13.32 4.52
CA ASN A 77 -13.43 -12.96 5.28
C ASN A 77 -13.21 -13.14 6.80
N GLU A 78 -12.65 -14.26 7.21
CA GLU A 78 -12.34 -14.51 8.63
C GLU A 78 -11.31 -13.49 9.18
N GLU A 79 -10.20 -13.29 8.47
CA GLU A 79 -9.07 -12.49 8.96
C GLU A 79 -9.32 -10.97 8.96
N TYR A 80 -10.11 -10.46 8.01
CA TYR A 80 -10.31 -9.02 7.80
C TYR A 80 -11.72 -8.54 8.13
N PHE A 81 -12.72 -9.41 8.01
CA PHE A 81 -14.14 -9.05 8.14
C PHE A 81 -14.83 -9.81 9.28
N HIS A 82 -14.07 -10.59 10.07
CA HIS A 82 -14.53 -11.41 11.18
C HIS A 82 -15.68 -12.36 10.78
N GLY A 83 -15.61 -12.89 9.56
CA GLY A 83 -16.61 -13.79 9.00
C GLY A 83 -17.95 -13.13 8.65
N LYS A 84 -18.04 -11.79 8.68
CA LYS A 84 -19.30 -11.05 8.46
C LYS A 84 -19.55 -10.65 7.02
N ALA A 85 -18.53 -10.61 6.16
CA ALA A 85 -18.71 -10.26 4.76
C ALA A 85 -19.29 -11.42 3.96
N ASP A 86 -20.07 -11.08 2.93
CA ASP A 86 -20.37 -12.04 1.88
C ASP A 86 -19.09 -12.28 1.07
N THR A 87 -18.68 -13.54 0.95
CA THR A 87 -17.46 -13.89 0.23
C THR A 87 -17.61 -13.62 -1.27
N ASP A 88 -18.82 -13.61 -1.83
CA ASP A 88 -19.04 -13.24 -3.23
C ASP A 88 -18.68 -11.78 -3.53
N LEU A 89 -18.65 -10.93 -2.50
CA LEU A 89 -18.23 -9.53 -2.58
C LEU A 89 -16.71 -9.33 -2.40
N ILE A 90 -15.94 -10.40 -2.24
CA ILE A 90 -14.47 -10.39 -2.17
C ILE A 90 -13.90 -10.88 -3.49
N THR A 91 -13.02 -10.08 -4.09
CA THR A 91 -12.26 -10.46 -5.30
C THR A 91 -10.77 -10.46 -5.05
N VAL A 92 -10.09 -11.58 -5.29
CA VAL A 92 -8.62 -11.66 -5.25
C VAL A 92 -8.04 -10.96 -6.49
N SER A 93 -7.07 -10.09 -6.28
CA SER A 93 -6.43 -9.28 -7.31
C SER A 93 -4.93 -9.54 -7.43
N GLY A 94 -4.31 -9.10 -8.53
CA GLY A 94 -2.86 -9.13 -8.79
C GLY A 94 -2.03 -8.20 -7.88
N GLY A 95 -2.44 -8.05 -6.62
CA GLY A 95 -2.06 -6.99 -5.69
C GLY A 95 -2.76 -5.65 -6.00
N SER A 96 -2.64 -4.69 -5.07
CA SER A 96 -3.32 -3.39 -5.16
C SER A 96 -3.10 -2.64 -6.47
N MET A 97 -1.93 -2.72 -7.11
CA MET A 97 -1.70 -2.06 -8.40
C MET A 97 -2.67 -2.53 -9.49
N SER A 98 -2.89 -3.84 -9.59
CA SER A 98 -3.84 -4.40 -10.56
C SER A 98 -5.27 -4.02 -10.20
N ALA A 99 -5.60 -3.97 -8.91
CA ALA A 99 -6.90 -3.55 -8.44
C ALA A 99 -7.16 -2.07 -8.79
N LEU A 100 -6.31 -1.17 -8.32
CA LEU A 100 -6.43 0.28 -8.53
C LEU A 100 -6.51 0.65 -10.02
N ASP A 101 -5.73 -0.01 -10.86
CA ASP A 101 -5.80 0.19 -12.31
C ASP A 101 -7.19 -0.13 -12.89
N GLN A 102 -7.80 -1.24 -12.46
CA GLN A 102 -9.15 -1.59 -12.90
C GLN A 102 -10.20 -0.67 -12.27
N ILE A 103 -10.07 -0.34 -10.98
CA ILE A 103 -10.98 0.57 -10.27
C ILE A 103 -11.00 1.94 -10.94
N PHE A 104 -9.85 2.55 -11.19
CA PHE A 104 -9.75 3.90 -11.78
C PHE A 104 -10.30 3.93 -13.21
N THR A 105 -10.19 2.80 -13.93
CA THR A 105 -10.75 2.67 -15.29
C THR A 105 -12.26 2.47 -15.26
N MET A 106 -12.79 1.81 -14.24
CA MET A 106 -14.18 1.39 -14.15
C MET A 106 -15.10 2.48 -13.59
N LEU A 107 -14.59 3.30 -12.65
CA LEU A 107 -15.37 4.37 -12.05
C LEU A 107 -15.72 5.46 -13.09
N ASP A 108 -17.02 5.69 -13.26
CA ASP A 108 -17.58 6.75 -14.09
C ASP A 108 -17.63 8.07 -13.31
N VAL A 109 -16.44 8.61 -13.08
CA VAL A 109 -16.21 9.88 -12.39
C VAL A 109 -15.35 10.81 -13.25
N ASP A 110 -15.56 12.11 -13.09
CA ASP A 110 -14.84 13.16 -13.81
C ASP A 110 -13.37 13.17 -13.40
N LYS A 111 -13.08 13.02 -12.11
CA LYS A 111 -11.71 13.03 -11.56
C LYS A 111 -11.53 12.15 -10.32
N ILE A 112 -10.29 11.72 -10.10
CA ILE A 112 -9.84 11.07 -8.87
C ILE A 112 -9.12 12.09 -7.98
N MET A 113 -9.57 12.27 -6.75
CA MET A 113 -8.89 13.09 -5.74
C MET A 113 -7.86 12.25 -4.99
N LEU A 114 -6.62 12.71 -4.96
CA LEU A 114 -5.50 12.08 -4.25
C LEU A 114 -5.10 12.93 -3.03
N PRO A 115 -4.49 12.35 -1.98
CA PRO A 115 -3.91 13.17 -0.92
C PRO A 115 -2.79 14.06 -1.51
N SER A 116 -2.53 15.24 -0.94
CA SER A 116 -1.52 16.18 -1.45
C SER A 116 -0.11 15.58 -1.51
N PHE A 117 0.17 14.62 -0.61
CA PHE A 117 1.28 13.68 -0.69
C PHE A 117 0.77 12.26 -0.96
N TYR A 118 1.09 11.74 -2.14
CA TYR A 118 0.52 10.49 -2.64
C TYR A 118 1.56 9.56 -3.24
N TRP A 119 1.25 8.26 -3.27
CA TRP A 119 2.04 7.29 -3.99
C TRP A 119 1.95 7.57 -5.49
N GLY A 120 3.06 7.97 -6.11
CA GLY A 120 3.10 8.44 -7.50
C GLY A 120 2.50 7.48 -8.55
N ALA A 121 2.29 6.21 -8.21
CA ALA A 121 1.58 5.27 -9.06
C ALA A 121 0.12 5.69 -9.31
N TYR A 122 -0.61 6.24 -8.33
CA TYR A 122 -1.99 6.66 -8.54
C TYR A 122 -2.11 7.64 -9.71
N ALA A 123 -1.31 8.71 -9.69
CA ALA A 123 -1.29 9.70 -10.78
C ALA A 123 -0.82 9.10 -12.11
N ASN A 124 0.11 8.14 -12.09
CA ASN A 124 0.58 7.48 -13.31
C ASN A 124 -0.48 6.56 -13.92
N VAL A 125 -1.25 5.83 -13.10
CA VAL A 125 -2.40 5.04 -13.55
C VAL A 125 -3.46 5.95 -14.15
N CYS A 126 -3.79 7.07 -13.49
CA CYS A 126 -4.70 8.09 -14.03
C CYS A 126 -4.26 8.55 -15.43
N ARG A 127 -2.97 8.88 -15.61
CA ARG A 127 -2.41 9.25 -16.93
C ARG A 127 -2.53 8.14 -17.98
N ILE A 128 -2.18 6.90 -17.61
CA ILE A 128 -2.28 5.73 -18.52
C ILE A 128 -3.73 5.54 -19.00
N ARG A 129 -4.70 5.79 -18.12
CA ARG A 129 -6.12 5.61 -18.37
C ARG A 129 -6.84 6.86 -18.87
N ASN A 130 -6.11 7.96 -19.11
CA ASN A 130 -6.68 9.27 -19.46
C ASN A 130 -7.79 9.71 -18.48
N LYS A 131 -7.60 9.46 -17.19
CA LYS A 131 -8.48 9.90 -16.11
C LYS A 131 -7.88 11.14 -15.47
N GLU A 132 -8.68 12.19 -15.29
CA GLU A 132 -8.24 13.39 -14.59
C GLU A 132 -8.02 13.10 -13.10
N PHE A 133 -7.08 13.81 -12.49
CA PHE A 133 -6.85 13.71 -11.06
C PHE A 133 -6.49 15.07 -10.47
N ASP A 134 -6.88 15.24 -9.22
CA ASP A 134 -6.64 16.43 -8.43
C ASP A 134 -6.20 16.05 -7.01
N VAL A 135 -5.88 17.02 -6.16
CA VAL A 135 -5.43 16.72 -4.79
C VAL A 135 -6.25 17.42 -3.71
N TYR A 136 -6.26 16.82 -2.52
CA TYR A 136 -6.80 17.39 -1.28
C TYR A 136 -5.72 17.37 -0.19
N HIS A 137 -5.75 18.30 0.76
CA HIS A 137 -4.68 18.49 1.75
C HIS A 137 -5.03 17.90 3.11
N THR A 138 -6.30 17.96 3.51
CA THR A 138 -6.78 17.43 4.78
C THR A 138 -8.09 16.68 4.59
N LEU A 139 -8.44 15.79 5.52
CA LEU A 139 -9.75 15.14 5.49
C LEU A 139 -10.88 16.14 5.74
N GLU A 140 -10.65 17.14 6.59
CA GLU A 140 -11.60 18.24 6.86
C GLU A 140 -11.95 19.02 5.58
N GLU A 141 -10.97 19.30 4.71
CA GLU A 141 -11.20 19.95 3.42
C GLU A 141 -12.22 19.19 2.55
N LEU A 142 -12.23 17.85 2.63
CA LEU A 142 -13.17 17.04 1.85
C LEU A 142 -14.62 17.25 2.30
N GLU A 143 -14.82 17.42 3.61
CA GLU A 143 -16.15 17.67 4.19
C GLU A 143 -16.62 19.10 3.90
N GLU A 144 -15.73 20.08 3.93
CA GLU A 144 -16.06 21.47 3.60
C GLU A 144 -16.46 21.67 2.13
N ARG A 145 -15.94 20.82 1.24
CA ARG A 145 -16.07 20.96 -0.22
C ARG A 145 -16.97 19.91 -0.88
N LEU A 146 -17.83 19.23 -0.11
CA LEU A 146 -18.71 18.14 -0.61
C LEU A 146 -19.44 18.47 -1.91
N SER A 147 -19.94 19.69 -2.06
CA SER A 147 -20.66 20.11 -3.27
C SER A 147 -19.80 20.13 -4.53
N GLU A 148 -18.49 20.38 -4.40
CA GLU A 148 -17.49 20.40 -5.48
C GLU A 148 -16.93 19.00 -5.77
N LEU A 149 -17.12 18.06 -4.85
CA LEU A 149 -16.67 16.67 -4.96
C LEU A 149 -17.70 15.75 -5.65
N LYS A 150 -18.83 16.30 -6.10
CA LYS A 150 -19.79 15.55 -6.92
C LYS A 150 -19.10 14.98 -8.17
N ASN A 151 -19.42 13.74 -8.52
CA ASN A 151 -18.82 12.99 -9.63
C ASN A 151 -17.30 12.82 -9.51
N THR A 152 -16.77 12.77 -8.29
CA THR A 152 -15.36 12.43 -8.03
C THR A 152 -15.24 11.13 -7.25
N ALA A 153 -14.06 10.51 -7.27
CA ALA A 153 -13.71 9.46 -6.32
C ALA A 153 -12.49 9.88 -5.49
N ILE A 154 -12.48 9.57 -4.20
CA ILE A 154 -11.43 9.97 -3.26
C ILE A 154 -10.57 8.76 -2.92
N VAL A 155 -9.24 8.88 -3.09
CA VAL A 155 -8.31 7.86 -2.61
C VAL A 155 -7.84 8.23 -1.21
N ILE A 156 -8.11 7.37 -0.23
CA ILE A 156 -7.57 7.47 1.12
C ILE A 156 -6.61 6.30 1.33
N CYS A 157 -5.37 6.60 1.69
CA CYS A 157 -4.35 5.60 2.02
C CYS A 157 -3.88 5.81 3.45
N ASP A 158 -4.17 4.83 4.32
CA ASP A 158 -3.98 4.95 5.75
C ASP A 158 -3.50 3.60 6.36
N PRO A 159 -2.25 3.51 6.85
CA PRO A 159 -1.19 4.53 6.81
C PRO A 159 -0.79 4.99 5.40
N ASN A 160 -0.37 6.25 5.25
CA ASN A 160 -0.06 6.84 3.94
C ASN A 160 1.32 6.45 3.38
N ASN A 161 1.42 6.37 2.04
CA ASN A 161 2.68 6.49 1.29
C ASN A 161 2.61 7.77 0.46
N PRO A 162 3.52 8.75 0.66
CA PRO A 162 4.86 8.62 1.25
C PRO A 162 4.99 8.90 2.75
N VAL A 163 4.04 9.58 3.39
CA VAL A 163 4.29 10.26 4.67
C VAL A 163 4.48 9.25 5.81
N GLY A 164 3.84 8.09 5.71
CA GLY A 164 3.87 7.07 6.76
C GLY A 164 3.02 7.43 7.97
N ASN A 165 2.21 8.48 7.89
CA ASN A 165 1.31 8.85 8.96
C ASN A 165 0.08 7.93 9.01
N LYS A 166 -0.40 7.69 10.22
CA LYS A 166 -1.68 7.03 10.52
C LYS A 166 -2.60 8.07 11.17
N LEU A 167 -3.76 8.28 10.56
CA LEU A 167 -4.79 9.17 11.09
C LEU A 167 -5.64 8.45 12.15
N SER A 168 -6.43 9.18 12.92
CA SER A 168 -7.38 8.55 13.84
C SER A 168 -8.40 7.71 13.07
N ASP A 169 -8.64 6.46 13.49
CA ASP A 169 -9.68 5.62 12.88
C ASP A 169 -11.08 6.25 12.98
N GLY A 170 -11.31 7.06 14.03
CA GLY A 170 -12.56 7.81 14.18
C GLY A 170 -12.73 8.89 13.12
N GLU A 171 -11.69 9.70 12.91
CA GLU A 171 -11.69 10.80 11.91
C GLU A 171 -11.80 10.23 10.49
N VAL A 172 -11.02 9.20 10.17
CA VAL A 172 -11.07 8.56 8.84
C VAL A 172 -12.44 7.98 8.58
N LEU A 173 -13.03 7.25 9.54
CA LEU A 173 -14.36 6.68 9.33
C LEU A 173 -15.44 7.75 9.16
N GLU A 174 -15.39 8.81 9.95
CA GLU A 174 -16.37 9.90 9.88
C GLU A 174 -16.39 10.51 8.48
N VAL A 175 -15.22 10.91 7.97
CA VAL A 175 -15.11 11.51 6.64
C VAL A 175 -15.54 10.52 5.54
N ILE A 176 -15.15 9.25 5.64
CA ILE A 176 -15.57 8.24 4.66
C ILE A 176 -17.09 8.04 4.67
N ARG A 177 -17.72 8.04 5.86
CA ARG A 177 -19.17 7.99 5.99
C ARG A 177 -19.83 9.21 5.35
N THR A 178 -19.36 10.42 5.69
CA THR A 178 -19.87 11.68 5.13
C THR A 178 -19.80 11.66 3.59
N LEU A 179 -18.68 11.22 3.01
CA LEU A 179 -18.50 11.11 1.56
C LEU A 179 -19.48 10.11 0.93
N SER A 180 -19.61 8.91 1.52
CA SER A 180 -20.55 7.90 1.00
C SER A 180 -22.01 8.34 1.12
N GLU A 181 -22.41 9.03 2.20
CA GLU A 181 -23.76 9.57 2.33
C GLU A 181 -24.11 10.60 1.24
N HIS A 182 -23.10 11.23 0.65
CA HIS A 182 -23.23 12.17 -0.48
C HIS A 182 -23.04 11.49 -1.85
N GLY A 183 -22.92 10.16 -1.90
CA GLY A 183 -22.73 9.39 -3.13
C GLY A 183 -21.35 9.57 -3.77
N ILE A 184 -20.35 9.95 -2.97
CA ILE A 184 -18.97 10.13 -3.44
C ILE A 184 -18.22 8.82 -3.18
N SER A 185 -17.64 8.24 -4.24
CA SER A 185 -16.89 7.00 -4.11
C SER A 185 -15.58 7.20 -3.33
N VAL A 186 -15.29 6.31 -2.40
CA VAL A 186 -14.06 6.28 -1.63
C VAL A 186 -13.29 4.99 -1.93
N ILE A 187 -12.01 5.14 -2.27
CA ILE A 187 -11.07 4.04 -2.44
C ILE A 187 -10.16 4.04 -1.21
N TYR A 188 -10.40 3.10 -0.31
CA TYR A 188 -9.59 2.89 0.89
C TYR A 188 -8.45 1.91 0.59
N ASP A 189 -7.27 2.42 0.25
CA ASP A 189 -6.07 1.62 -0.03
C ASP A 189 -5.25 1.43 1.26
N SER A 190 -5.33 0.24 1.86
CA SER A 190 -4.82 -0.04 3.22
C SER A 190 -3.61 -0.99 3.30
N PRO A 191 -2.65 -1.01 2.34
CA PRO A 191 -1.64 -2.07 2.22
C PRO A 191 -0.67 -2.16 3.42
N TYR A 192 -0.65 -1.14 4.28
CA TYR A 192 0.22 -1.07 5.46
C TYR A 192 -0.52 -1.36 6.77
N ARG A 193 -1.86 -1.30 6.81
CA ARG A 193 -2.65 -1.37 8.03
C ARG A 193 -2.39 -2.68 8.79
N ARG A 194 -2.56 -3.82 8.12
CA ARG A 194 -2.31 -5.16 8.70
C ARG A 194 -0.85 -5.47 9.00
N VAL A 195 0.10 -4.56 8.76
CA VAL A 195 1.45 -4.71 9.32
C VAL A 195 1.42 -4.42 10.82
N PHE A 196 0.57 -3.50 11.27
CA PHE A 196 0.55 -2.97 12.63
C PHE A 196 -0.66 -3.42 13.45
N TYR A 197 -1.80 -3.61 12.79
CA TYR A 197 -3.04 -4.12 13.38
C TYR A 197 -3.24 -5.61 13.05
N ASP A 198 -3.78 -6.36 14.01
CA ASP A 198 -4.06 -7.80 13.88
C ASP A 198 -5.58 -8.05 13.95
N GLU A 199 -6.02 -9.25 14.33
CA GLU A 199 -7.42 -9.70 14.27
C GLU A 199 -8.42 -8.82 15.05
N ASP A 200 -7.98 -7.88 15.89
CA ASP A 200 -8.83 -6.93 16.62
C ASP A 200 -9.17 -5.64 15.84
N ASP A 201 -8.68 -5.51 14.62
CA ASP A 201 -8.91 -4.36 13.75
C ASP A 201 -10.33 -4.29 13.18
N GLU A 202 -11.16 -3.37 13.70
CA GLU A 202 -12.55 -3.23 13.27
C GLU A 202 -12.77 -2.32 12.04
N MET A 203 -11.72 -1.69 11.48
CA MET A 203 -11.90 -0.68 10.43
C MET A 203 -12.61 -1.23 9.20
N TYR A 204 -12.19 -2.40 8.72
CA TYR A 204 -12.79 -3.04 7.54
C TYR A 204 -14.27 -3.34 7.75
N ILE A 205 -14.67 -3.81 8.94
CA ILE A 205 -16.07 -4.09 9.31
C ILE A 205 -16.89 -2.80 9.37
N ARG A 206 -16.32 -1.74 9.96
CA ARG A 206 -17.01 -0.45 10.07
C ARG A 206 -17.27 0.18 8.70
N LEU A 207 -16.35 -0.03 7.75
CA LEU A 207 -16.53 0.38 6.35
C LEU A 207 -17.55 -0.47 5.58
N MET A 208 -17.89 -1.69 6.06
CA MET A 208 -18.76 -2.58 5.28
C MET A 208 -20.17 -2.04 5.06
N ASN A 209 -20.66 -1.20 5.95
CA ASN A 209 -22.01 -0.66 5.88
C ASN A 209 -22.13 0.53 4.91
N LEU A 210 -21.05 0.91 4.23
CA LEU A 210 -20.99 2.07 3.36
C LEU A 210 -20.98 1.62 1.89
N LYS A 211 -21.94 2.10 1.11
CA LYS A 211 -22.18 1.65 -0.26
C LYS A 211 -21.06 2.07 -1.21
N ASP A 212 -20.59 3.31 -1.08
CA ASP A 212 -19.66 3.92 -2.04
C ASP A 212 -18.19 3.69 -1.65
N VAL A 213 -17.92 2.68 -0.83
CA VAL A 213 -16.57 2.38 -0.35
C VAL A 213 -16.00 1.14 -1.03
N LEU A 214 -14.79 1.29 -1.57
CA LEU A 214 -13.98 0.25 -2.18
C LEU A 214 -12.75 0.03 -1.31
N ILE A 215 -12.68 -1.13 -0.66
CA ILE A 215 -11.51 -1.53 0.13
C ILE A 215 -10.52 -2.20 -0.80
N VAL A 216 -9.27 -1.71 -0.81
CA VAL A 216 -8.17 -2.28 -1.58
C VAL A 216 -7.05 -2.68 -0.64
N GLU A 217 -6.66 -3.95 -0.69
CA GLU A 217 -5.70 -4.52 0.24
C GLU A 217 -4.62 -5.36 -0.46
N SER A 218 -3.47 -5.53 0.20
CA SER A 218 -2.29 -6.19 -0.34
C SER A 218 -1.60 -7.10 0.67
N PHE A 219 -1.31 -8.34 0.26
CA PHE A 219 -0.42 -9.23 1.01
C PHE A 219 1.07 -8.87 0.84
N SER A 220 1.36 -7.77 0.12
CA SER A 220 2.72 -7.33 -0.16
C SER A 220 3.49 -6.91 1.08
N LYS A 221 2.82 -6.35 2.11
CA LYS A 221 3.46 -5.80 3.30
C LYS A 221 3.10 -6.56 4.56
N CYS A 222 1.81 -6.81 4.81
CA CYS A 222 1.35 -7.50 6.01
C CYS A 222 1.85 -8.95 6.14
N VAL A 223 2.10 -9.62 5.00
CA VAL A 223 2.65 -10.99 4.93
C VAL A 223 4.08 -11.00 4.37
N GLY A 224 4.61 -9.85 3.93
CA GLY A 224 5.98 -9.75 3.40
C GLY A 224 6.19 -10.34 1.98
N LEU A 225 5.11 -10.61 1.23
CA LEU A 225 5.16 -11.33 -0.05
C LEU A 225 4.91 -10.45 -1.28
N SER A 226 5.57 -9.28 -1.34
CA SER A 226 5.39 -8.34 -2.47
C SER A 226 5.64 -8.93 -3.86
N GLY A 227 6.51 -9.94 -3.98
CA GLY A 227 6.78 -10.66 -5.22
C GLY A 227 5.67 -11.61 -5.69
N GLN A 228 4.76 -12.01 -4.79
CA GLN A 228 3.71 -13.00 -5.09
C GLN A 228 2.47 -12.41 -5.76
N ARG A 229 2.36 -11.07 -5.78
CA ARG A 229 1.32 -10.33 -6.51
C ARG A 229 -0.10 -10.76 -6.14
N VAL A 230 -0.40 -10.86 -4.84
CA VAL A 230 -1.73 -11.16 -4.32
C VAL A 230 -2.23 -10.00 -3.46
N GLY A 231 -3.47 -9.61 -3.67
CA GLY A 231 -4.24 -8.68 -2.85
C GLY A 231 -5.72 -9.00 -2.99
N PHE A 232 -6.58 -8.13 -2.48
CA PHE A 232 -8.02 -8.26 -2.70
C PHE A 232 -8.70 -6.90 -2.81
N VAL A 233 -9.90 -6.93 -3.39
CA VAL A 233 -10.86 -5.84 -3.40
C VAL A 233 -12.12 -6.33 -2.72
N TRP A 234 -12.73 -5.45 -1.92
CA TRP A 234 -14.06 -5.66 -1.37
C TRP A 234 -14.90 -4.40 -1.57
N SER A 235 -16.19 -4.59 -1.83
CA SER A 235 -17.20 -3.54 -1.88
C SER A 235 -18.56 -4.13 -1.54
N ASN A 236 -19.44 -3.35 -0.91
CA ASN A 236 -20.83 -3.78 -0.67
C ASN A 236 -21.73 -3.65 -1.90
N ASP A 237 -21.18 -3.23 -3.06
CA ASP A 237 -21.91 -3.11 -4.32
C ASP A 237 -21.70 -4.36 -5.19
N PRO A 238 -22.70 -5.24 -5.35
CA PRO A 238 -22.58 -6.44 -6.16
C PRO A 238 -22.38 -6.17 -7.65
N GLU A 239 -22.93 -5.07 -8.18
CA GLU A 239 -22.77 -4.69 -9.59
C GLU A 239 -21.32 -4.29 -9.85
N PHE A 240 -20.74 -3.51 -8.94
CA PHE A 240 -19.32 -3.18 -8.96
C PHE A 240 -18.46 -4.46 -8.97
N ILE A 241 -18.70 -5.39 -8.05
CA ILE A 241 -17.90 -6.62 -7.94
C ILE A 241 -18.05 -7.51 -9.18
N GLN A 242 -19.25 -7.60 -9.75
CA GLN A 242 -19.49 -8.36 -10.98
C GLN A 242 -18.68 -7.80 -12.16
N GLU A 243 -18.72 -6.49 -12.38
CA GLU A 243 -17.95 -5.84 -13.45
C GLU A 243 -16.43 -5.93 -13.19
N PHE A 244 -16.00 -5.76 -11.93
CA PHE A 244 -14.59 -5.91 -11.55
C PHE A 244 -14.08 -7.33 -11.84
N ASN A 245 -14.86 -8.36 -11.53
CA ASN A 245 -14.54 -9.76 -11.84
C ASN A 245 -14.44 -10.03 -13.34
N LEU A 246 -15.31 -9.41 -14.15
CA LEU A 246 -15.26 -9.50 -15.62
C LEU A 246 -13.97 -8.89 -16.16
N ARG A 247 -13.55 -7.74 -15.63
CA ARG A 247 -12.29 -7.08 -16.01
C ARG A 247 -11.08 -7.90 -15.62
N ILE A 248 -11.04 -8.44 -14.40
CA ILE A 248 -9.93 -9.31 -13.95
C ILE A 248 -9.80 -10.56 -14.83
N LEU A 249 -10.92 -11.15 -15.28
CA LEU A 249 -10.91 -12.27 -16.23
C LEU A 249 -10.15 -11.90 -17.52
N TYR A 250 -10.44 -10.74 -18.12
CA TYR A 250 -9.82 -10.36 -19.40
C TYR A 250 -8.44 -9.70 -19.27
N VAL A 251 -8.05 -9.26 -18.08
CA VAL A 251 -6.71 -8.68 -17.84
C VAL A 251 -5.70 -9.76 -17.43
N ASN A 252 -6.10 -10.67 -16.52
CA ASN A 252 -5.18 -11.63 -15.92
C ASN A 252 -5.59 -13.11 -16.10
N ASN A 253 -6.85 -13.38 -16.48
CA ASN A 253 -7.45 -14.73 -16.47
C ASN A 253 -7.33 -15.42 -15.11
N GLY A 254 -7.59 -14.67 -14.03
CA GLY A 254 -7.38 -15.07 -12.64
C GLY A 254 -5.97 -14.73 -12.11
N VAL A 255 -5.81 -14.81 -10.79
CA VAL A 255 -4.52 -14.53 -10.12
C VAL A 255 -3.76 -15.83 -9.91
N ASN A 256 -2.43 -15.85 -10.06
CA ASN A 256 -1.59 -17.04 -9.89
C ASN A 256 -2.03 -17.99 -8.74
N GLY A 257 -2.48 -19.21 -9.09
CA GLY A 257 -3.01 -20.20 -8.14
C GLY A 257 -2.01 -20.63 -7.07
N PHE A 258 -0.73 -20.77 -7.42
CA PHE A 258 0.34 -21.06 -6.45
C PHE A 258 0.42 -19.98 -5.36
N ALA A 259 0.39 -18.71 -5.77
CA ALA A 259 0.48 -17.58 -4.85
C ALA A 259 -0.77 -17.49 -3.96
N GLN A 260 -1.95 -17.80 -4.50
CA GLN A 260 -3.18 -17.88 -3.72
C GLN A 260 -3.12 -18.97 -2.65
N GLN A 261 -2.63 -20.18 -3.00
CA GLN A 261 -2.48 -21.26 -2.02
C GLN A 261 -1.43 -20.94 -0.96
N LEU A 262 -0.33 -20.29 -1.33
CA LEU A 262 0.68 -19.84 -0.37
C LEU A 262 0.09 -18.85 0.64
N VAL A 263 -0.67 -17.84 0.18
CA VAL A 263 -1.35 -16.88 1.07
C VAL A 263 -2.39 -17.60 1.92
N TYR A 264 -3.18 -18.51 1.36
CA TYR A 264 -4.15 -19.31 2.11
C TYR A 264 -3.49 -20.07 3.26
N GLN A 265 -2.36 -20.74 3.01
CA GLN A 265 -1.61 -21.44 4.06
C GLN A 265 -1.09 -20.46 5.12
N LEU A 266 -0.60 -19.28 4.72
CA LEU A 266 -0.12 -18.24 5.65
C LEU A 266 -1.22 -17.68 6.55
N LEU A 267 -2.46 -17.63 6.07
CA LEU A 267 -3.60 -17.15 6.84
C LEU A 267 -4.24 -18.24 7.72
N THR A 268 -4.17 -19.52 7.34
CA THR A 268 -5.01 -20.56 7.97
C THR A 268 -4.23 -21.64 8.71
N SER A 269 -3.02 -22.00 8.26
CA SER A 269 -2.22 -23.07 8.90
C SER A 269 -1.54 -22.57 10.18
N PRO A 270 -1.30 -23.45 11.18
CA PRO A 270 -0.51 -23.10 12.37
C PRO A 270 0.88 -22.55 12.04
N GLU A 271 1.59 -23.20 11.10
CA GLU A 271 2.93 -22.79 10.66
C GLU A 271 2.89 -21.44 9.94
N GLY A 272 1.87 -21.24 9.10
CA GLY A 272 1.64 -20.00 8.36
C GLY A 272 1.36 -18.82 9.28
N LYS A 273 0.38 -18.95 10.18
CA LYS A 273 0.05 -17.93 11.19
C LYS A 273 1.26 -17.59 12.05
N LYS A 274 2.06 -18.60 12.42
CA LYS A 274 3.32 -18.40 13.16
C LYS A 274 4.32 -17.58 12.34
N ALA A 275 4.57 -17.95 11.09
CA ALA A 275 5.52 -17.24 10.22
C ALA A 275 5.12 -15.77 10.01
N VAL A 276 3.83 -15.49 9.79
CA VAL A 276 3.32 -14.13 9.63
C VAL A 276 3.48 -13.32 10.93
N ARG A 277 3.11 -13.90 12.08
CA ARG A 277 3.25 -13.23 13.38
C ARG A 277 4.69 -12.86 13.69
N GLU A 278 5.63 -13.81 13.56
CA GLU A 278 7.06 -13.58 13.82
C GLU A 278 7.62 -12.49 12.87
N PHE A 279 7.25 -12.55 11.59
CA PHE A 279 7.60 -11.52 10.61
C PHE A 279 7.08 -10.14 11.02
N LYS A 280 5.79 -10.02 11.35
CA LYS A 280 5.17 -8.76 11.73
C LYS A 280 5.76 -8.22 13.04
N GLU A 281 5.93 -9.05 14.06
CA GLU A 281 6.44 -8.64 15.37
C GLU A 281 7.84 -8.03 15.25
N LYS A 282 8.75 -8.74 14.59
CA LYS A 282 10.11 -8.23 14.35
C LYS A 282 10.10 -6.98 13.48
N THR A 283 9.26 -6.95 12.44
CA THR A 283 9.12 -5.78 11.55
C THR A 283 8.63 -4.54 12.32
N ARG A 284 7.57 -4.68 13.12
CA ARG A 284 7.01 -3.60 13.95
C ARG A 284 8.03 -3.11 14.98
N GLN A 285 8.74 -4.04 15.62
CA GLN A 285 9.75 -3.71 16.63
C GLN A 285 10.84 -2.81 16.04
N ASP A 286 11.42 -3.18 14.90
CA ASP A 286 12.51 -2.41 14.31
C ASP A 286 12.01 -1.09 13.69
N ILE A 287 10.81 -1.06 13.10
CA ILE A 287 10.20 0.20 12.64
C ILE A 287 10.03 1.19 13.81
N ARG A 288 9.47 0.76 14.95
CA ARG A 288 9.28 1.64 16.12
C ARG A 288 10.62 2.20 16.62
N LYS A 289 11.61 1.33 16.82
CA LYS A 289 12.96 1.74 17.23
C LYS A 289 13.61 2.69 16.23
N ASN A 290 13.40 2.48 14.93
CA ASN A 290 13.93 3.35 13.89
C ASN A 290 13.31 4.74 13.93
N ILE A 291 11.99 4.83 14.06
CA ILE A 291 11.27 6.10 14.16
C ILE A 291 11.68 6.85 15.43
N GLU A 292 11.73 6.16 16.58
CA GLU A 292 12.20 6.74 17.85
C GLU A 292 13.64 7.26 17.73
N TYR A 293 14.55 6.47 17.15
CA TYR A 293 15.93 6.90 16.94
C TYR A 293 16.04 8.13 16.02
N LEU A 294 15.28 8.17 14.93
CA LEU A 294 15.26 9.32 14.03
C LEU A 294 14.72 10.58 14.72
N ARG A 295 13.69 10.42 15.58
CA ARG A 295 13.14 11.48 16.42
C ARG A 295 14.16 12.00 17.42
N GLU A 296 14.81 11.12 18.17
CA GLU A 296 15.84 11.48 19.17
C GLU A 296 17.05 12.20 18.53
N ARG A 297 17.37 11.87 17.28
CA ARG A 297 18.44 12.53 16.52
C ARG A 297 18.01 13.84 15.85
N GLY A 298 16.73 14.23 15.97
CA GLY A 298 16.17 15.40 15.29
C GLY A 298 16.20 15.26 13.77
N ILE A 299 16.11 14.04 13.25
CA ILE A 299 16.10 13.72 11.80
C ILE A 299 14.67 13.50 11.29
N LEU A 300 13.76 13.04 12.15
CA LEU A 300 12.35 12.92 11.82
C LEU A 300 11.74 14.32 11.63
N ALA A 301 11.06 14.56 10.51
CA ALA A 301 10.37 15.82 10.24
C ALA A 301 8.99 15.85 10.93
N GLU A 302 8.98 16.22 12.21
CA GLU A 302 7.79 16.22 13.08
C GLU A 302 6.64 17.09 12.54
N GLU A 303 6.91 18.10 11.71
CA GLU A 303 5.86 18.93 11.10
C GLU A 303 4.90 18.15 10.19
N PHE A 304 5.27 16.96 9.71
CA PHE A 304 4.39 16.08 8.93
C PHE A 304 3.49 15.19 9.80
N TYR A 305 3.62 15.26 11.13
CA TYR A 305 2.99 14.36 12.09
C TYR A 305 2.19 15.11 13.18
N GLN A 306 1.85 16.38 12.97
CA GLN A 306 1.18 17.20 14.01
C GLN A 306 -0.18 16.62 14.47
N ASN A 307 -0.94 16.02 13.55
CA ASN A 307 -2.27 15.45 13.81
C ASN A 307 -2.32 13.94 13.56
N SER A 308 -1.17 13.25 13.62
CA SER A 308 -1.07 11.85 13.22
C SER A 308 0.22 11.23 13.70
N GLU A 309 0.28 9.91 13.84
CA GLU A 309 1.51 9.24 14.26
C GLU A 309 2.27 8.60 13.07
N PRO A 310 3.61 8.63 13.05
CA PRO A 310 4.40 7.88 12.08
C PRO A 310 4.29 6.37 12.36
N TRP A 311 3.40 5.70 11.66
CA TRP A 311 3.03 4.29 11.88
C TRP A 311 3.13 3.44 10.62
N GLY A 312 3.51 4.02 9.48
CA GLY A 312 3.75 3.30 8.25
C GLY A 312 5.14 2.67 8.17
N ILE A 313 5.45 2.11 7.01
CA ILE A 313 6.81 1.64 6.69
C ILE A 313 7.71 2.77 6.17
N PHE A 314 7.17 3.99 6.10
CA PHE A 314 7.86 5.18 5.63
C PHE A 314 7.91 6.23 6.74
N ALA A 315 8.88 7.13 6.61
CA ALA A 315 8.93 8.36 7.38
C ALA A 315 9.52 9.48 6.51
N ILE A 316 9.26 10.72 6.93
CA ILE A 316 9.86 11.91 6.33
C ILE A 316 11.08 12.31 7.15
N ALA A 317 12.24 12.33 6.50
CA ALA A 317 13.46 12.89 7.06
C ALA A 317 13.54 14.38 6.74
N ASN A 318 13.93 15.21 7.70
CA ASN A 318 14.28 16.62 7.52
C ASN A 318 15.67 16.81 6.87
N LYS A 319 15.99 15.90 5.95
CA LYS A 319 17.23 15.84 5.19
C LYS A 319 16.87 15.73 3.72
N SER A 320 17.55 16.52 2.91
CA SER A 320 17.50 16.41 1.46
C SER A 320 18.05 15.05 1.00
N TYR A 321 17.74 14.69 -0.25
CA TYR A 321 18.34 13.52 -0.88
C TYR A 321 19.86 13.62 -0.92
N ASP A 322 20.42 14.79 -1.22
CA ASP A 322 21.85 14.98 -1.33
C ASP A 322 22.56 14.81 0.02
N GLU A 323 22.03 15.38 1.11
CA GLU A 323 22.56 15.17 2.47
C GLU A 323 22.55 13.70 2.88
N LEU A 324 21.48 12.96 2.55
CA LEU A 324 21.38 11.52 2.83
C LEU A 324 22.38 10.72 1.97
N MET A 325 22.53 11.10 0.70
CA MET A 325 23.47 10.46 -0.22
C MET A 325 24.93 10.65 0.20
N GLU A 326 25.30 11.81 0.74
CA GLU A 326 26.64 12.03 1.34
C GLU A 326 26.96 11.04 2.46
N LYS A 327 25.92 10.58 3.18
CA LYS A 327 26.03 9.55 4.23
C LYS A 327 25.81 8.13 3.71
N LYS A 328 25.69 7.95 2.38
CA LYS A 328 25.43 6.68 1.68
C LYS A 328 24.06 6.08 2.01
N ILE A 329 23.07 6.94 2.23
CA ILE A 329 21.69 6.55 2.52
C ILE A 329 20.84 6.88 1.30
N GLY A 330 20.33 5.84 0.65
CA GLY A 330 19.40 5.99 -0.45
C GLY A 330 18.04 6.43 0.06
N SER A 331 17.47 7.48 -0.52
CA SER A 331 16.14 8.00 -0.19
C SER A 331 15.41 8.46 -1.47
N VAL A 332 14.25 9.10 -1.34
CA VAL A 332 13.56 9.73 -2.47
C VAL A 332 13.17 11.13 -2.06
N PRO A 333 13.51 12.18 -2.84
CA PRO A 333 13.03 13.53 -2.58
C PRO A 333 11.51 13.57 -2.40
N LEU A 334 11.03 14.26 -1.36
CA LEU A 334 9.61 14.26 -1.02
C LEU A 334 8.77 14.98 -2.08
N ASP A 335 9.36 15.94 -2.78
CA ASP A 335 8.70 16.71 -3.83
C ASP A 335 8.20 15.80 -4.97
N PHE A 336 8.80 14.63 -5.24
CA PHE A 336 8.30 13.65 -6.21
C PHE A 336 6.91 13.08 -5.88
N PHE A 337 6.45 13.21 -4.64
CA PHE A 337 5.19 12.64 -4.16
C PHE A 337 4.06 13.65 -4.04
N THR A 338 4.29 14.91 -4.41
CA THR A 338 3.27 15.95 -4.41
C THR A 338 3.19 16.64 -5.77
N ARG A 339 2.02 17.20 -6.08
CA ARG A 339 1.80 17.97 -7.31
C ARG A 339 2.03 19.46 -7.07
N ASP A 340 1.63 20.00 -5.94
CA ASP A 340 1.53 21.43 -5.61
C ASP A 340 2.28 21.85 -4.34
N GLU A 341 2.68 20.94 -3.46
CA GLU A 341 3.49 21.25 -2.27
C GLU A 341 5.02 21.15 -2.50
N LYS A 342 5.48 21.41 -3.73
CA LYS A 342 6.90 21.22 -4.13
C LYS A 342 7.89 21.99 -3.27
N GLU A 343 7.61 23.27 -3.03
CA GLU A 343 8.50 24.14 -2.26
C GLU A 343 8.59 23.74 -0.79
N LYS A 344 7.48 23.29 -0.20
CA LYS A 344 7.44 22.72 1.16
C LYS A 344 8.23 21.42 1.22
N ALA A 345 8.18 20.61 0.17
CA ALA A 345 8.78 19.28 0.14
C ALA A 345 10.27 19.24 -0.26
N LYS A 346 10.82 20.31 -0.84
CA LYS A 346 12.16 20.29 -1.49
C LYS A 346 13.34 19.91 -0.58
N ASN A 347 13.23 20.20 0.72
CA ASN A 347 14.29 19.94 1.71
C ASN A 347 14.09 18.64 2.48
N TYR A 348 13.11 17.82 2.08
CA TYR A 348 12.74 16.59 2.78
C TYR A 348 12.90 15.40 1.86
N ALA A 349 13.11 14.24 2.47
CA ALA A 349 13.17 12.98 1.76
C ALA A 349 12.29 11.94 2.44
N ARG A 350 11.60 11.15 1.62
CA ARG A 350 10.90 9.95 2.08
C ARG A 350 11.88 8.79 2.20
N ILE A 351 12.00 8.25 3.40
CA ILE A 351 12.79 7.06 3.72
C ILE A 351 11.88 5.88 4.09
N CYS A 352 12.25 4.66 3.69
CA CYS A 352 11.65 3.44 4.22
C CYS A 352 12.29 3.12 5.57
N VAL A 353 11.51 3.08 6.63
CA VAL A 353 11.98 2.76 8.00
C VAL A 353 11.85 1.27 8.34
N SER A 354 11.36 0.45 7.41
CA SER A 354 11.30 -1.01 7.56
C SER A 354 12.63 -1.68 7.19
N VAL A 355 13.65 -1.43 8.02
CA VAL A 355 15.01 -2.00 7.92
C VAL A 355 15.52 -2.41 9.30
N PRO A 356 16.50 -3.33 9.40
CA PRO A 356 17.04 -3.75 10.67
C PRO A 356 17.56 -2.55 11.48
N HIS A 357 17.20 -2.47 12.75
CA HIS A 357 17.45 -1.28 13.56
C HIS A 357 18.94 -0.92 13.68
N GLU A 358 19.78 -1.93 13.90
CA GLU A 358 21.23 -1.74 13.98
C GLU A 358 21.80 -1.18 12.68
N LYS A 359 21.26 -1.59 11.53
CA LYS A 359 21.71 -1.10 10.22
C LYS A 359 21.33 0.36 9.99
N LEU A 360 20.13 0.74 10.43
CA LEU A 360 19.70 2.14 10.38
C LEU A 360 20.59 3.00 11.29
N ARG A 361 20.81 2.60 12.54
CA ARG A 361 21.69 3.32 13.47
C ARG A 361 23.10 3.50 12.95
N GLU A 362 23.68 2.45 12.37
CA GLU A 362 25.02 2.48 11.78
C GLU A 362 25.16 3.64 10.78
N PHE A 363 24.22 3.78 9.84
CA PHE A 363 24.29 4.80 8.79
C PHE A 363 23.92 6.19 9.30
N PHE A 364 22.87 6.31 10.12
CA PHE A 364 22.41 7.61 10.62
C PHE A 364 23.28 8.19 11.74
N SER A 365 24.14 7.38 12.38
CA SER A 365 25.17 7.87 13.31
C SER A 365 26.21 8.80 12.65
N ARG A 366 26.24 8.85 11.31
CA ARG A 366 27.14 9.70 10.51
C ARG A 366 26.67 11.15 10.40
N PHE A 367 25.48 11.47 10.93
CA PHE A 367 24.92 12.82 11.02
C PHE A 367 25.27 13.51 12.33
#